data_AF-A0A6C0CNL6-F1
#
_entry.id   AF-A0A6C0CNL6-F1
#
_cell.length_a   1.000
_cell.length_b   1.000
_cell.length_c   1.000
_cell.angle_alpha   90.00
_cell.angle_beta   90.00
_cell.angle_gamma   90.00
#
_symmetry.space_group_name_H-M   'P 1'
#
loop_
_entity.id
_entity.type
_entity.pdbx_description
1 polymer ?
#
loop_
_entity_poly.entity_id
_entity_poly.type
_entity_poly.pdbx_seq_one_letter_code
_entity_poly.pdbx_strand_id
1 'polypeptide(L)'
;MNYFNHCIHYIPEENSEFHNYTNGFVPHLTIHKNLEKPDAEKKLKELKNIEPIEVTLIGEPIIEYVPEYSCLYYNVECVGETPTWFPKDAHISFIYKCGNEITEDEIENLKNKITNKKCLLNNLKIMKLEGDFFNNLFKKNTN
;
A
#
# COMPACT_ATOMS: atom_id res chain seq x y z
N MET A 1 -16.68 -14.15 -14.31
CA MET A 1 -16.66 -12.97 -13.43
C MET A 1 -15.43 -12.18 -13.83
N ASN A 2 -15.59 -11.01 -14.45
CA ASN A 2 -14.45 -10.20 -14.88
C ASN A 2 -13.86 -9.57 -13.63
N TYR A 3 -12.79 -10.15 -13.11
CA TYR A 3 -12.08 -9.56 -11.98
C TYR A 3 -11.38 -8.29 -12.49
N PHE A 4 -11.88 -7.13 -12.07
CA PHE A 4 -11.24 -5.85 -12.36
C PHE A 4 -9.90 -5.82 -11.60
N ASN A 5 -8.80 -5.94 -12.33
CA ASN A 5 -7.50 -6.25 -11.74
C ASN A 5 -6.52 -5.08 -11.70
N HIS A 6 -6.95 -3.82 -11.76
CA HIS A 6 -6.03 -2.69 -11.67
C HIS A 6 -6.38 -1.74 -10.54
N CYS A 7 -5.32 -1.25 -9.88
CA CYS A 7 -5.35 -0.20 -8.88
C CYS A 7 -4.45 0.95 -9.31
N ILE A 8 -4.74 2.14 -8.77
CA ILE A 8 -3.84 3.29 -8.83
C ILE A 8 -3.30 3.51 -7.43
N HIS A 9 -1.98 3.48 -7.32
CA HIS A 9 -1.24 3.67 -6.09
C HIS A 9 -0.53 5.01 -6.12
N TYR A 10 -0.59 5.72 -4.99
CA TYR A 10 0.29 6.84 -4.72
C TYR A 10 1.45 6.34 -3.86
N ILE A 11 2.67 6.43 -4.39
CA ILE A 11 3.88 5.84 -3.81
C ILE A 11 4.90 6.93 -3.48
N PRO A 12 5.78 6.69 -2.50
CA PRO A 12 6.89 7.59 -2.24
C PRO A 12 8.02 7.40 -3.25
N GLU A 13 9.02 8.28 -3.19
CA GLU A 13 10.30 8.09 -3.87
C GLU A 13 11.06 6.86 -3.32
N GLU A 14 11.91 6.28 -4.17
CA GLU A 14 12.67 5.06 -3.87
C GLU A 14 13.60 5.19 -2.65
N ASN A 15 14.00 6.42 -2.30
CA ASN A 15 14.85 6.73 -1.14
C ASN A 15 14.06 6.88 0.18
N SER A 16 12.73 6.79 0.16
CA SER A 16 11.90 6.92 1.36
C SER A 16 12.16 5.75 2.31
N GLU A 17 12.27 6.07 3.61
CA GLU A 17 12.44 5.06 4.67
C GLU A 17 11.32 4.03 4.69
N PHE A 18 10.13 4.37 4.18
CA PHE A 18 9.00 3.44 4.13
C PHE A 18 9.33 2.19 3.31
N HIS A 19 10.21 2.28 2.32
CA HIS A 19 10.68 1.11 1.57
C HIS A 19 11.42 0.10 2.44
N ASN A 20 12.07 0.57 3.51
CA ASN A 20 12.74 -0.31 4.46
C ASN A 20 11.76 -0.99 5.41
N TYR A 21 10.55 -0.47 5.58
CA TYR A 21 9.58 -1.01 6.53
C TYR A 21 8.72 -2.14 5.95
N THR A 22 8.69 -2.30 4.62
CA THR A 22 7.89 -3.34 3.99
C THR A 22 8.62 -4.69 3.93
N ASN A 23 7.88 -5.78 3.70
CA ASN A 23 8.45 -7.10 3.43
C ASN A 23 8.75 -7.36 1.93
N GLY A 24 9.16 -6.32 1.20
CA GLY A 24 9.67 -6.43 -0.18
C GLY A 24 8.75 -5.94 -1.29
N PHE A 25 7.71 -5.17 -0.94
CA PHE A 25 6.90 -4.43 -1.91
C PHE A 25 7.08 -2.92 -1.77
N VAL A 26 6.65 -2.18 -2.79
CA VAL A 26 6.65 -0.72 -2.76
C VAL A 26 5.56 -0.25 -1.79
N PRO A 27 5.87 0.49 -0.71
CA PRO A 27 4.86 1.08 0.16
C PRO A 27 3.96 2.01 -0.66
N HIS A 28 2.66 1.96 -0.41
CA HIS A 28 1.71 2.69 -1.23
C HIS A 28 0.42 3.00 -0.49
N LEU A 29 -0.22 4.09 -0.90
CA LEU A 29 -1.62 4.39 -0.64
C LEU A 29 -2.43 4.05 -1.88
N THR A 30 -3.41 3.15 -1.77
CA THR A 30 -4.34 2.87 -2.88
C THR A 30 -5.40 3.97 -2.96
N ILE A 31 -5.40 4.74 -4.05
CA ILE A 31 -6.36 5.84 -4.27
C ILE A 31 -7.56 5.42 -5.14
N HIS A 32 -7.37 4.43 -6.01
CA HIS A 32 -8.44 3.78 -6.76
C HIS A 32 -8.17 2.28 -6.88
N LYS A 33 -9.22 1.47 -6.79
CA LYS A 33 -9.18 0.00 -6.90
C LYS A 33 -10.26 -0.52 -7.83
N ASN A 34 -10.12 -1.78 -8.26
CA ASN A 34 -11.10 -2.48 -9.09
C ASN A 34 -11.38 -1.79 -10.43
N LEU A 35 -10.34 -1.34 -11.10
CA LEU A 35 -10.43 -0.73 -12.43
C LEU A 35 -10.10 -1.74 -13.54
N GLU A 36 -10.78 -1.59 -14.67
CA GLU A 36 -10.34 -2.13 -15.94
C GLU A 36 -9.10 -1.35 -16.42
N LYS A 37 -8.22 -1.99 -17.21
CA LYS A 37 -6.96 -1.35 -17.63
C LYS A 37 -7.18 -0.01 -18.36
N PRO A 38 -8.09 0.11 -19.34
CA PRO A 38 -8.35 1.38 -20.00
C PRO A 38 -8.84 2.48 -19.04
N ASP A 39 -9.64 2.11 -18.04
CA ASP A 39 -10.14 3.05 -17.03
C ASP A 39 -9.03 3.50 -16.08
N ALA A 40 -8.15 2.59 -15.67
CA ALA A 40 -6.97 2.92 -14.88
C ALA A 40 -6.05 3.89 -15.63
N GLU A 41 -5.79 3.66 -16.91
CA GLU A 41 -4.98 4.55 -17.76
C GLU A 41 -5.62 5.92 -17.95
N LYS A 42 -6.94 5.96 -18.17
CA LYS A 42 -7.70 7.22 -18.25
C LYS A 42 -7.60 7.98 -16.92
N LYS A 43 -7.84 7.29 -15.80
CA LYS A 43 -7.83 7.90 -14.48
C LYS A 43 -6.44 8.40 -14.08
N LEU A 44 -5.38 7.66 -14.42
CA LEU A 44 -4.01 8.12 -14.22
C LEU A 44 -3.71 9.43 -14.97
N LYS A 45 -4.24 9.59 -16.19
CA LYS A 45 -4.09 10.86 -16.96
C LYS A 45 -4.83 12.02 -16.30
N GLU A 46 -6.02 11.78 -15.74
CA GLU A 46 -6.78 12.78 -14.97
C GLU A 46 -6.00 13.24 -13.72
N LEU A 47 -5.24 12.32 -13.12
CA LEU A 47 -4.47 12.56 -11.91
C LEU A 47 -3.03 13.01 -12.17
N LYS A 48 -2.63 13.26 -13.43
CA LYS A 48 -1.23 13.56 -13.80
C LYS A 48 -0.66 14.80 -13.09
N ASN A 49 -1.51 15.74 -12.70
CA ASN A 49 -1.14 16.98 -12.01
C ASN A 49 -1.57 16.98 -10.54
N ILE A 50 -1.72 15.79 -9.93
CA ILE A 50 -1.95 15.70 -8.50
C ILE A 50 -0.69 16.21 -7.77
N GLU A 51 -0.89 17.06 -6.76
CA GLU A 51 0.23 17.56 -5.96
C GLU A 51 0.76 16.44 -5.03
N PRO A 52 2.07 16.43 -4.73
CA PRO A 52 2.63 15.61 -3.66
C PRO A 52 1.90 15.82 -2.35
N ILE A 53 1.68 14.75 -1.59
CA ILE A 53 1.10 14.82 -0.25
C ILE A 53 2.04 14.21 0.78
N GLU A 54 2.20 14.88 1.92
CA GLU A 54 2.78 14.24 3.10
C GLU A 54 1.64 13.55 3.86
N VAL A 55 1.83 12.28 4.22
CA VAL A 55 0.92 11.52 5.07
C VAL A 55 1.61 11.14 6.36
N THR A 56 0.83 10.91 7.42
CA THR A 56 1.33 10.39 8.69
C THR A 56 0.60 9.14 9.13
N LEU A 57 1.33 8.16 9.67
CA LEU A 57 0.79 6.95 10.28
C LEU A 57 0.12 7.30 11.61
N ILE A 58 -1.14 6.91 11.77
CA ILE A 58 -1.92 7.18 12.99
C ILE A 58 -2.22 5.89 13.77
N GLY A 59 -2.27 6.02 15.09
CA GLY A 59 -2.60 4.93 15.99
C GLY A 59 -1.59 3.78 16.01
N GLU A 60 -2.12 2.59 16.29
CA GLU A 60 -1.42 1.31 16.33
C GLU A 60 -1.63 0.55 15.00
N PRO A 61 -0.72 -0.38 14.64
CA PRO A 61 -0.88 -1.17 13.43
C PRO A 61 -2.11 -2.08 13.55
N ILE A 62 -2.83 -2.24 12.45
CA ILE A 62 -4.04 -3.04 12.33
C ILE A 62 -3.73 -4.27 11.49
N ILE A 63 -4.22 -5.42 11.95
CA ILE A 63 -4.19 -6.66 11.17
C ILE A 63 -5.55 -6.83 10.50
N GLU A 64 -5.51 -7.15 9.22
CA GLU A 64 -6.68 -7.65 8.49
C GLU A 64 -6.38 -9.05 7.96
N TYR A 65 -7.35 -9.94 8.16
CA TYR A 65 -7.34 -11.30 7.66
C TYR A 65 -8.40 -11.44 6.58
N VAL A 66 -7.96 -11.77 5.37
CA VAL A 66 -8.85 -12.21 4.29
C VAL A 66 -8.50 -13.66 3.92
N PRO A 67 -9.42 -14.43 3.31
CA PRO A 67 -9.22 -15.87 3.09
C PRO A 67 -7.89 -16.23 2.39
N GLU A 68 -7.40 -15.36 1.51
CA GLU A 68 -6.20 -15.59 0.70
C GLU A 68 -4.91 -15.02 1.34
N TYR A 69 -5.03 -14.02 2.21
CA TYR A 69 -3.88 -13.32 2.79
C TYR A 69 -4.18 -12.61 4.10
N SER A 70 -3.13 -12.34 4.86
CA SER A 70 -3.17 -11.40 5.97
C SER A 70 -2.32 -10.18 5.64
N CYS A 71 -2.72 -9.02 6.15
CA CYS A 71 -1.94 -7.78 6.02
C CYS A 71 -1.84 -7.04 7.35
N LEU A 72 -0.70 -6.37 7.54
CA LEU A 72 -0.43 -5.45 8.65
C LEU A 72 -0.27 -4.05 8.06
N TYR A 73 -1.10 -3.12 8.48
CA TYR A 73 -1.09 -1.75 7.98
C TYR A 73 -1.26 -0.73 9.10
N TYR A 74 -0.96 0.52 8.78
CA TYR A 74 -1.39 1.67 9.59
C TYR A 74 -2.40 2.49 8.81
N ASN A 75 -3.41 2.99 9.50
CA ASN A 75 -4.22 4.08 8.98
C ASN A 75 -3.35 5.32 8.77
N VAL A 76 -3.71 6.14 7.78
CA VAL A 76 -2.97 7.37 7.47
C VAL A 76 -3.88 8.57 7.32
N GLU A 77 -3.33 9.73 7.68
CA GLU A 77 -3.95 11.04 7.46
C GLU A 77 -3.02 11.95 6.68
N CYS A 78 -3.57 12.90 5.92
CA CYS A 78 -2.78 13.95 5.30
C CYS A 78 -2.19 14.89 6.36
N VAL A 79 -0.92 15.24 6.19
CA VAL A 79 -0.33 16.36 6.92
C VAL A 79 -0.72 17.64 6.20
N GLY A 80 -1.73 18.34 6.72
CA GLY A 80 -2.25 19.58 6.13
C GLY A 80 -3.65 19.41 5.57
N GLU A 81 -3.91 20.00 4.40
CA GLU A 81 -5.21 19.93 3.76
C GLU A 81 -5.43 18.56 3.11
N THR A 82 -6.51 17.88 3.50
CA THR A 82 -6.90 16.59 2.92
C THR A 82 -7.55 16.80 1.55
N PRO A 83 -6.98 16.26 0.46
CA PRO A 83 -7.57 16.39 -0.86
C PRO A 83 -8.93 15.67 -0.96
N THR A 84 -9.81 16.16 -1.82
CA THR A 84 -11.16 15.58 -2.00
C THR A 84 -11.17 14.15 -2.53
N TRP A 85 -10.09 13.72 -3.19
CA TRP A 85 -9.90 12.36 -3.68
C TRP A 85 -9.31 11.42 -2.64
N PHE A 86 -8.86 11.92 -1.47
CA PHE A 86 -8.21 11.10 -0.46
C PHE A 86 -9.17 10.04 0.08
N PRO A 87 -8.77 8.76 0.16
CA PRO A 87 -9.65 7.69 0.64
C PRO A 87 -10.07 7.90 2.10
N LYS A 88 -11.31 7.53 2.44
CA LYS A 88 -11.80 7.61 3.83
C LYS A 88 -11.16 6.56 4.75
N ASP A 89 -10.82 5.42 4.17
CA ASP A 89 -10.16 4.26 4.77
C ASP A 89 -8.68 4.22 4.38
N ALA A 90 -8.05 5.39 4.25
CA ALA A 90 -6.67 5.50 3.81
C ALA A 90 -5.72 4.78 4.78
N HIS A 91 -4.94 3.87 4.24
CA HIS A 91 -3.94 3.12 4.97
C HIS A 91 -2.73 2.83 4.09
N ILE A 92 -1.61 2.51 4.75
CA ILE A 92 -0.40 1.99 4.12
C ILE A 92 -0.06 0.66 4.77
N SER A 93 0.02 -0.38 3.95
CA SER A 93 0.43 -1.71 4.37
C SER A 93 1.96 -1.82 4.44
N PHE A 94 2.42 -2.64 5.38
CA PHE A 94 3.85 -2.92 5.58
C PHE A 94 4.17 -4.40 5.51
N ILE A 95 3.25 -5.27 5.91
CA ILE A 95 3.43 -6.72 5.82
C ILE A 95 2.24 -7.32 5.08
N TYR A 96 2.53 -8.21 4.15
CA TYR A 96 1.54 -9.14 3.57
C TYR A 96 2.05 -10.57 3.70
N LYS A 97 1.19 -11.50 4.11
CA LYS A 97 1.48 -12.94 4.15
C LYS A 97 0.37 -13.73 3.47
N CYS A 98 0.76 -14.74 2.69
CA CYS A 98 -0.18 -15.61 1.98
C CYS A 98 -0.38 -16.89 2.78
N GLY A 99 -1.62 -17.26 3.07
CA GLY A 99 -1.96 -18.51 3.78
C GLY A 99 -1.34 -18.64 5.18
N ASN A 100 -0.81 -17.56 5.75
CA ASN A 100 -0.19 -17.55 7.07
C ASN A 100 -0.68 -16.34 7.86
N GLU A 101 -0.77 -16.50 9.16
CA GLU A 101 -1.10 -15.42 10.08
C GLU A 101 0.11 -14.52 10.34
N ILE A 102 -0.16 -13.24 10.60
CA ILE A 102 0.83 -12.30 11.15
C ILE A 102 0.93 -12.56 12.65
N THR A 103 2.16 -12.75 13.13
CA THR A 103 2.49 -13.06 14.53
C THR A 103 2.68 -11.79 15.36
N GLU A 104 2.56 -11.91 16.69
CA GLU A 104 2.82 -10.79 17.62
C GLU A 104 4.25 -10.25 17.49
N ASP A 105 5.25 -11.13 17.31
CA ASP A 105 6.63 -10.73 17.09
C ASP A 105 6.79 -9.89 15.82
N GLU A 106 6.09 -10.20 14.73
CA GLU A 106 6.11 -9.41 13.50
C GLU A 106 5.50 -8.02 13.70
N ILE A 107 4.43 -7.92 14.50
CA ILE A 107 3.80 -6.65 14.85
C ILE A 107 4.78 -5.79 15.65
N GLU A 108 5.37 -6.37 16.70
CA GLU A 108 6.29 -5.65 17.59
C GLU A 108 7.58 -5.26 16.87
N ASN A 109 8.09 -6.13 16.00
CA ASN A 109 9.21 -5.80 15.12
C ASN A 109 8.90 -4.62 14.19
N LEU A 110 7.71 -4.59 13.57
CA LEU A 110 7.30 -3.45 12.74
C LEU A 110 7.23 -2.17 13.56
N LYS A 111 6.62 -2.22 14.76
CA LYS A 111 6.51 -1.07 15.67
C LYS A 111 7.88 -0.50 16.03
N ASN A 112 8.84 -1.36 16.36
CA ASN A 112 10.20 -0.95 16.69
C ASN A 112 11.00 -0.45 15.49
N LYS A 113 10.69 -0.92 14.28
CA LYS A 113 11.37 -0.52 13.05
C LYS A 113 10.93 0.85 12.55
N ILE A 114 9.66 1.22 12.72
CA ILE A 114 9.12 2.50 12.27
C ILE A 114 9.59 3.61 13.22
N THR A 115 10.65 4.30 12.83
CA THR A 115 11.18 5.47 13.55
C THR A 115 10.60 6.78 13.04
N ASN A 116 10.21 6.84 11.76
CA ASN A 116 9.56 7.97 11.14
C ASN A 116 8.13 7.59 10.71
N LYS A 117 7.14 8.31 11.24
CA LYS A 117 5.72 8.11 10.91
C LYS A 117 5.22 8.97 9.77
N LYS A 118 6.08 9.78 9.12
CA LYS A 118 5.70 10.64 8.01
C LYS A 118 6.31 10.17 6.70
N CYS A 119 5.58 10.35 5.61
CA CYS A 119 6.02 9.94 4.29
C CYS A 119 5.45 10.88 3.22
N LEU A 120 6.31 11.32 2.30
CA LEU A 120 5.91 12.07 1.12
C LEU A 120 5.53 11.08 0.00
N LEU A 121 4.29 11.15 -0.47
CA LEU A 121 3.80 10.43 -1.64
C LEU A 121 3.77 11.38 -2.83
N ASN A 122 4.50 11.05 -3.89
CA ASN A 122 4.71 11.95 -5.01
C ASN A 122 4.80 11.25 -6.38
N ASN A 123 4.58 9.94 -6.42
CA ASN A 123 4.56 9.17 -7.66
C ASN A 123 3.28 8.35 -7.81
N LEU A 124 2.60 8.44 -8.96
CA LEU A 124 1.45 7.60 -9.26
C LEU A 124 1.84 6.38 -10.08
N LYS A 125 1.28 5.22 -9.75
CA LYS A 125 1.53 3.98 -10.48
C LYS A 125 0.26 3.15 -10.63
N ILE A 126 0.01 2.65 -11.84
CA ILE A 126 -0.98 1.60 -12.06
C ILE A 126 -0.35 0.27 -11.66
N MET A 127 -1.03 -0.48 -10.82
CA MET A 127 -0.62 -1.81 -10.38
C MET A 127 -1.69 -2.82 -10.77
N LYS A 128 -1.25 -3.98 -11.26
CA LYS A 128 -2.14 -5.12 -11.53
C LYS A 128 -2.30 -5.93 -10.24
N LEU A 129 -3.54 -6.19 -9.82
CA LEU A 129 -3.93 -7.02 -8.68
C LEU A 129 -3.77 -8.52 -8.95
N GLU A 130 -3.61 -8.92 -10.21
CA GLU A 130 -3.28 -10.32 -10.54
C GLU A 130 -1.87 -10.62 -10.06
N GLY A 131 -1.79 -11.26 -8.91
CA GLY A 131 -0.84 -12.32 -8.68
C GLY A 131 0.64 -11.96 -8.66
N ASP A 132 1.17 -10.88 -9.23
CA ASP A 132 2.62 -10.74 -9.35
C ASP A 132 3.31 -10.48 -8.01
N PHE A 133 2.63 -9.84 -7.04
CA PHE A 133 3.10 -9.82 -5.66
C PHE A 133 3.01 -11.21 -5.02
N PHE A 134 1.86 -11.87 -5.15
CA PHE A 134 1.60 -13.21 -4.62
C PHE A 134 2.54 -14.28 -5.23
N ASN A 135 2.67 -14.35 -6.55
CA ASN A 135 3.54 -15.18 -7.38
C ASN A 135 5.03 -14.94 -7.09
N ASN A 136 5.46 -13.70 -6.85
CA ASN A 136 6.85 -13.44 -6.43
C ASN A 136 7.10 -13.81 -4.96
N LEU A 137 6.09 -13.73 -4.08
CA LEU A 137 6.13 -14.32 -2.74
C LEU A 137 6.16 -15.86 -2.81
N PHE A 138 5.31 -16.47 -3.66
CA PHE A 138 5.21 -17.92 -3.88
C PHE A 138 6.52 -18.50 -4.43
N LYS A 139 7.27 -17.76 -5.27
CA LYS A 139 8.59 -18.20 -5.77
C LYS A 139 9.70 -18.11 -4.73
N LYS A 140 9.59 -17.26 -3.70
CA LYS A 140 10.63 -17.09 -2.68
C LYS A 140 10.51 -18.08 -1.52
N ASN A 141 9.35 -18.71 -1.34
CA ASN A 141 9.11 -19.70 -0.27
C ASN A 141 9.13 -21.17 -0.75
N THR A 142 9.59 -21.44 -1.97
CA THR A 142 9.69 -22.81 -2.54
C THR A 142 11.13 -23.26 -2.82
N ASN A 143 12.15 -22.64 -2.22
CA ASN A 143 13.55 -23.09 -2.30
C ASN A 143 14.14 -23.32 -0.90
#